data_AF-A0A1G1HVP9-F1
#
_entry.id   AF-A0A1G1HVP9-F1
#
_cell.length_a   1.000
_cell.length_b   1.000
_cell.length_c   1.000
_cell.angle_alpha   90.00
_cell.angle_beta   90.00
_cell.angle_gamma   90.00
#
_symmetry.space_group_name_H-M   'P 1'
#
loop_
_entity.id
_entity.type
_entity.pdbx_description
1 polymer ?
#
loop_
_entity_poly.entity_id
_entity_poly.type
_entity_poly.pdbx_seq_one_letter_code
_entity_poly.pdbx_strand_id
1 'polypeptide(L)'
;MRVILVLSVLLVPALALADDLPAMRAGMWEFVRKAPQDPVNSPGKLSTMNNKECVKDMKALFQKQKAMLSKMCKFSETKKSGNTYTTASTCDVPQMQAKYTTRNATTVKGDSAYESRSDTEGTAAGKPVKWTETVSAKRIGDCGK
;
A
#
# COMPACT_ATOMS: atom_id res chain seq x y z
N MET A 1 -8.64 58.09 -19.88
CA MET A 1 -9.09 56.81 -19.26
C MET A 1 -7.91 55.85 -19.23
N ARG A 2 -7.39 55.53 -18.04
CA ARG A 2 -6.31 54.56 -17.86
C ARG A 2 -6.93 53.16 -17.78
N VAL A 3 -6.71 52.32 -18.79
CA VAL A 3 -7.14 50.93 -18.80
C VAL A 3 -6.10 50.13 -18.01
N ILE A 4 -6.46 49.71 -16.79
CA ILE A 4 -5.63 48.82 -15.98
C ILE A 4 -5.89 47.41 -16.48
N LEU A 5 -4.90 46.84 -17.18
CA LEU A 5 -4.93 45.47 -17.68
C LEU A 5 -4.61 44.55 -16.48
N VAL A 6 -5.64 43.97 -15.87
CA VAL A 6 -5.50 42.99 -14.79
C VAL A 6 -4.98 41.69 -15.40
N LEU A 7 -3.68 41.45 -15.23
CA LEU A 7 -3.02 40.22 -15.65
C LEU A 7 -3.40 39.10 -14.65
N SER A 8 -4.48 38.39 -14.93
CA SER A 8 -4.90 37.21 -14.17
C SER A 8 -3.87 36.09 -14.36
N VAL A 9 -2.96 35.95 -13.39
CA VAL A 9 -2.07 34.78 -13.28
C VAL A 9 -2.93 33.56 -12.99
N LEU A 10 -3.21 32.76 -14.01
CA LEU A 10 -3.76 31.42 -13.88
C LEU A 10 -2.71 30.56 -13.17
N LEU A 11 -2.83 30.46 -11.85
CA LEU A 11 -2.11 29.49 -11.04
C LEU A 11 -2.65 28.10 -11.44
N VAL A 12 -1.99 27.45 -12.40
CA VAL A 12 -2.29 26.05 -12.73
C VAL A 12 -1.93 25.23 -11.50
N PRO A 13 -2.88 24.58 -10.81
CA PRO A 13 -2.51 23.65 -9.77
C PRO A 13 -1.74 22.53 -10.46
N ALA A 14 -0.45 22.42 -10.14
CA ALA A 14 0.33 21.25 -10.49
C ALA A 14 -0.42 20.05 -9.91
N LEU A 15 -1.04 19.27 -10.78
CA LEU A 15 -1.54 17.95 -10.45
C LEU A 15 -0.30 17.14 -10.06
N ALA A 16 0.03 17.14 -8.77
CA ALA A 16 0.92 16.18 -8.18
C ALA A 16 0.26 14.82 -8.34
N LEU A 17 0.48 14.18 -9.49
CA LEU A 17 0.21 12.77 -9.66
C LEU A 17 0.98 12.07 -8.55
N ALA A 18 0.24 11.49 -7.62
CA ALA A 18 0.78 10.93 -6.40
C ALA A 18 1.80 9.83 -6.75
N ASP A 19 3.08 10.20 -6.70
CA ASP A 19 4.20 9.28 -6.51
C ASP A 19 4.06 8.70 -5.10
N ASP A 20 3.13 7.74 -4.96
CA ASP A 20 2.62 7.25 -3.68
C ASP A 20 3.70 6.64 -2.78
N LEU A 21 4.88 6.29 -3.32
CA LEU A 21 6.04 5.78 -2.59
C LEU A 21 7.35 6.31 -3.20
N PRO A 22 8.43 6.43 -2.42
CA PRO A 22 9.70 6.93 -2.92
C PRO A 22 10.35 5.90 -3.85
N ALA A 23 11.26 6.36 -4.71
CA ALA A 23 12.04 5.47 -5.56
C ALA A 23 12.91 4.54 -4.70
N MET A 24 12.73 3.23 -4.85
CA MET A 24 13.49 2.21 -4.15
C MET A 24 14.51 1.58 -5.11
N ARG A 25 15.68 1.19 -4.61
CA ARG A 25 16.73 0.60 -5.45
C ARG A 25 16.29 -0.73 -6.04
N ALA A 26 16.55 -0.89 -7.33
CA ALA A 26 16.43 -2.17 -8.00
C ALA A 26 17.37 -3.22 -7.40
N GLY A 27 16.97 -4.49 -7.39
CA GLY A 27 17.80 -5.59 -6.91
C GLY A 27 16.99 -6.80 -6.43
N MET A 28 17.66 -7.72 -5.76
CA MET A 28 17.02 -8.82 -5.06
C MET A 28 16.45 -8.30 -3.74
N TRP A 29 15.16 -8.51 -3.53
CA TRP A 29 14.45 -8.14 -2.31
C TRP A 29 13.96 -9.36 -1.58
N GLU A 30 14.04 -9.33 -0.25
CA GLU A 30 13.39 -10.28 0.64
C GLU A 30 12.16 -9.63 1.26
N PHE A 31 11.04 -10.33 1.21
CA PHE A 31 9.76 -9.92 1.74
C PHE A 31 9.32 -10.91 2.80
N VAL A 32 9.02 -10.41 4.00
CA VAL A 32 8.48 -11.20 5.11
C VAL A 32 7.11 -10.66 5.46
N ARG A 33 6.07 -11.47 5.25
CA ARG A 33 4.68 -11.17 5.58
C ARG A 33 4.24 -11.98 6.78
N LYS A 34 3.65 -11.32 7.77
CA LYS A 34 2.98 -11.96 8.93
C LYS A 34 1.51 -11.58 8.93
N ALA A 35 0.64 -12.57 8.87
CA ALA A 35 -0.82 -12.39 8.88
C ALA A 35 -1.52 -13.61 9.49
N PRO A 36 -2.79 -13.52 9.90
CA PRO A 36 -3.54 -14.69 10.34
C PRO A 36 -3.63 -15.75 9.23
N GLN A 37 -3.59 -17.03 9.63
CA GLN A 37 -3.88 -18.16 8.75
C GLN A 37 -5.34 -18.15 8.29
N ASP A 38 -6.23 -17.83 9.23
CA ASP A 38 -7.66 -17.70 9.01
C ASP A 38 -8.16 -16.49 9.83
N PRO A 39 -8.44 -15.35 9.19
CA PRO A 39 -8.93 -14.15 9.89
C PRO A 39 -10.31 -14.33 10.53
N VAL A 40 -11.09 -15.33 10.11
CA VAL A 40 -12.46 -15.59 10.57
C VAL A 40 -12.46 -16.52 11.77
N ASN A 41 -11.79 -17.67 11.66
CA ASN A 41 -11.87 -18.72 12.66
C ASN A 41 -10.64 -18.80 13.57
N SER A 42 -9.51 -18.20 13.20
CA SER A 42 -8.27 -18.26 13.98
C SER A 42 -7.42 -16.99 13.86
N PRO A 43 -7.97 -15.80 14.18
CA PRO A 43 -7.30 -14.52 13.96
C PRO A 43 -5.97 -14.38 14.74
N GLY A 44 -5.80 -15.10 15.86
CA GLY A 44 -4.56 -15.12 16.64
C GLY A 44 -3.47 -16.06 16.11
N LYS A 45 -3.81 -16.99 15.21
CA LYS A 45 -2.85 -17.96 14.67
C LYS A 45 -2.16 -17.37 13.44
N LEU A 46 -1.00 -16.76 13.66
CA LEU A 46 -0.24 -16.13 12.59
C LEU A 46 0.49 -17.16 11.71
N SER A 47 0.59 -16.85 10.43
CA SER A 47 1.51 -17.45 9.48
C SER A 47 2.58 -16.44 9.11
N THR A 48 3.81 -16.93 8.93
CA THR A 48 4.91 -16.14 8.35
C THR A 48 5.20 -16.68 6.96
N MET A 49 5.14 -15.81 5.96
CA MET A 49 5.55 -16.12 4.60
C MET A 49 6.78 -15.30 4.27
N ASN A 50 7.79 -15.95 3.70
CA ASN A 50 8.99 -15.31 3.18
C ASN A 50 9.06 -15.56 1.68
N ASN A 51 9.29 -14.52 0.89
CA ASN A 51 9.65 -14.65 -0.51
C ASN A 51 10.88 -13.80 -0.83
N LYS A 52 11.60 -14.18 -1.87
CA LYS A 52 12.63 -13.35 -2.49
C LYS A 52 12.26 -13.10 -3.94
N GLU A 53 12.35 -11.86 -4.38
CA GLU A 53 12.02 -11.46 -5.75
C GLU A 53 13.02 -10.43 -6.28
N CYS A 54 13.42 -10.59 -7.55
CA CYS A 54 14.16 -9.55 -8.26
C CYS A 54 13.19 -8.44 -8.67
N VAL A 55 13.33 -7.27 -8.05
CA VAL A 55 12.48 -6.11 -8.31
C VAL A 55 13.29 -5.07 -9.06
N LYS A 56 12.88 -4.80 -10.31
CA LYS A 56 13.47 -3.74 -11.16
C LYS A 56 12.90 -2.36 -10.84
N ASP A 57 11.61 -2.30 -10.52
CA ASP A 57 10.91 -1.09 -10.14
C ASP A 57 9.86 -1.42 -9.07
N MET A 58 10.13 -0.99 -7.84
CA MET A 58 9.25 -1.21 -6.71
C MET A 58 7.94 -0.43 -6.84
N LYS A 59 7.98 0.77 -7.46
CA LYS A 59 6.78 1.58 -7.67
C LYS A 59 5.83 0.86 -8.64
N ALA A 60 6.36 0.33 -9.74
CA ALA A 60 5.58 -0.48 -10.68
C ALA A 60 4.96 -1.71 -10.01
N LEU A 61 5.67 -2.37 -9.10
CA LEU A 61 5.16 -3.50 -8.33
C LEU A 61 3.95 -3.09 -7.46
N PHE A 62 4.06 -1.99 -6.70
CA PHE A 62 2.95 -1.46 -5.90
C PHE A 62 1.75 -1.03 -6.75
N GLN A 63 1.99 -0.36 -7.88
CA GLN A 63 0.94 0.05 -8.82
C GLN A 63 0.21 -1.17 -9.39
N LYS A 64 0.94 -2.21 -9.78
CA LYS A 64 0.37 -3.49 -10.25
C LYS A 64 -0.48 -4.14 -9.15
N GLN A 65 0.01 -4.18 -7.91
CA GLN A 65 -0.76 -4.74 -6.79
C GLN A 65 -2.05 -3.94 -6.52
N LYS A 66 -1.95 -2.60 -6.47
CA LYS A 66 -3.10 -1.71 -6.30
C LYS A 66 -4.12 -1.93 -7.41
N ALA A 67 -3.69 -1.96 -8.68
CA ALA A 67 -4.57 -2.20 -9.82
C ALA A 67 -5.28 -3.56 -9.78
N MET A 68 -4.61 -4.62 -9.33
CA MET A 68 -5.24 -5.93 -9.13
C MET A 68 -6.31 -5.87 -8.03
N LEU A 69 -5.99 -5.24 -6.89
CA LEU A 69 -6.92 -5.08 -5.76
C LEU A 69 -8.07 -4.12 -6.07
N SER A 70 -7.87 -3.12 -6.95
CA SER A 70 -8.91 -2.17 -7.32
C SER A 70 -10.13 -2.80 -7.98
N LYS A 71 -10.04 -4.05 -8.43
CA LYS A 71 -11.18 -4.84 -8.92
C LYS A 71 -12.21 -5.13 -7.82
N MET A 72 -11.78 -5.13 -6.55
CA MET A 72 -12.60 -5.49 -5.38
C MET A 72 -12.47 -4.49 -4.23
N CYS A 73 -11.59 -3.50 -4.34
CA CYS A 73 -11.31 -2.51 -3.30
C CYS A 73 -11.33 -1.09 -3.86
N LYS A 74 -11.87 -0.15 -3.08
CA LYS A 74 -11.73 1.28 -3.31
C LYS A 74 -10.65 1.82 -2.37
N PHE A 75 -9.69 2.56 -2.92
CA PHE A 75 -8.58 3.14 -2.15
C PHE A 75 -8.80 4.63 -1.93
N SER A 76 -8.40 5.13 -0.76
CA SER A 76 -8.23 6.56 -0.54
C SER A 76 -6.98 7.06 -1.26
N GLU A 77 -6.85 8.38 -1.36
CA GLU A 77 -5.56 9.00 -1.62
C GLU A 77 -4.52 8.58 -0.57
N THR A 78 -3.27 8.44 -1.00
CA THR A 78 -2.16 8.16 -0.11
C THR A 78 -1.70 9.47 0.52
N LYS A 79 -1.54 9.48 1.84
CA LYS A 79 -1.01 10.62 2.59
C LYS A 79 0.41 10.32 3.04
N LYS A 80 1.32 11.26 2.82
CA LYS A 80 2.71 11.17 3.27
C LYS A 80 2.93 12.05 4.49
N SER A 81 3.59 11.50 5.51
CA SER A 81 4.11 12.23 6.67
C SER A 81 5.52 11.72 6.99
N GLY A 82 6.53 12.57 6.76
CA GLY A 82 7.93 12.16 6.83
C GLY A 82 8.24 11.03 5.86
N ASN A 83 8.70 9.90 6.41
CA ASN A 83 8.98 8.66 5.67
C ASN A 83 7.83 7.64 5.71
N THR A 84 6.67 8.01 6.24
CA THR A 84 5.50 7.12 6.36
C THR A 84 4.39 7.53 5.40
N TYR A 85 3.85 6.52 4.70
CA TYR A 85 2.80 6.64 3.71
C TYR A 85 1.57 5.90 4.22
N THR A 86 0.44 6.59 4.30
CA THR A 86 -0.80 6.02 4.81
C THR A 86 -1.87 5.99 3.74
N THR A 87 -2.57 4.88 3.63
CA THR A 87 -3.69 4.71 2.71
C THR A 87 -4.77 3.90 3.39
N ALA A 88 -6.03 4.18 3.07
CA ALA A 88 -7.16 3.36 3.48
C ALA A 88 -7.74 2.66 2.26
N SER A 89 -8.30 1.47 2.47
CA SER A 89 -9.08 0.79 1.45
C SER A 89 -10.35 0.19 2.03
N THR A 90 -11.41 0.19 1.23
CA THR A 90 -12.63 -0.55 1.54
C THR A 90 -12.84 -1.59 0.45
N CYS A 91 -12.86 -2.86 0.84
CA CYS A 91 -12.98 -4.00 -0.05
C CYS A 91 -14.33 -4.68 0.11
N ASP A 92 -14.92 -5.07 -1.01
CA ASP A 92 -16.09 -5.92 -1.10
C ASP A 92 -15.70 -7.19 -1.85
N VAL A 93 -15.82 -8.34 -1.21
CA VAL A 93 -15.42 -9.64 -1.74
C VAL A 93 -16.63 -10.56 -1.74
N PRO A 94 -17.49 -10.48 -2.77
CA PRO A 94 -18.75 -11.23 -2.81
C PRO A 94 -18.55 -12.75 -2.70
N GLN A 95 -17.48 -13.28 -3.32
CA GLN A 95 -17.16 -14.72 -3.30
C GLN A 95 -16.91 -15.25 -1.88
N MET A 96 -16.48 -14.38 -0.96
CA MET A 96 -16.23 -14.71 0.45
C MET A 96 -17.32 -14.16 1.38
N GLN A 97 -18.39 -13.57 0.83
CA GLN A 97 -19.42 -12.84 1.58
C GLN A 97 -18.80 -11.87 2.60
N ALA A 98 -17.86 -11.06 2.13
CA ALA A 98 -17.03 -10.28 3.04
C ALA A 98 -16.86 -8.83 2.61
N LYS A 99 -16.83 -7.95 3.61
CA LYS A 99 -16.61 -6.51 3.45
C LYS A 99 -15.63 -6.06 4.51
N TYR A 100 -14.55 -5.40 4.10
CA TYR A 100 -13.47 -4.99 5.00
C TYR A 100 -13.06 -3.56 4.75
N THR A 101 -12.60 -2.89 5.80
CA THR A 101 -11.84 -1.66 5.72
C THR A 101 -10.45 -1.89 6.29
N THR A 102 -9.43 -1.54 5.52
CA THR A 102 -8.02 -1.68 5.90
C THR A 102 -7.39 -0.30 5.96
N ARG A 103 -6.71 0.00 7.07
CA ARG A 103 -5.79 1.14 7.20
C ARG A 103 -4.37 0.61 7.08
N ASN A 104 -3.65 1.04 6.05
CA ASN A 104 -2.27 0.68 5.83
C ASN A 104 -1.34 1.86 6.13
N ALA A 105 -0.25 1.60 6.84
CA ALA A 105 0.86 2.52 7.07
C ALA A 105 2.17 1.86 6.63
N THR A 106 2.82 2.44 5.63
CA THR A 106 4.10 1.99 5.08
C THR A 106 5.19 2.99 5.45
N THR A 107 6.12 2.59 6.30
CA THR A 107 7.29 3.38 6.69
C THR A 107 8.51 2.93 5.91
N VAL A 108 9.09 3.86 5.15
CA VAL A 108 10.27 3.60 4.33
C VAL A 108 11.56 3.91 5.11
N LYS A 109 12.57 3.05 4.97
CA LYS A 109 13.88 3.17 5.62
C LYS A 109 14.96 3.26 4.53
N GLY A 110 15.26 4.50 4.12
CA GLY A 110 16.15 4.78 2.99
C GLY A 110 15.57 4.29 1.66
N ASP A 111 16.43 3.83 0.76
CA ASP A 111 16.03 3.32 -0.57
C ASP A 111 16.00 1.78 -0.66
N SER A 112 16.21 1.09 0.46
CA SER A 112 16.54 -0.34 0.50
C SER A 112 15.78 -1.13 1.56
N ALA A 113 14.84 -0.52 2.26
CA ALA A 113 13.91 -1.22 3.13
C ALA A 113 12.59 -0.44 3.32
N TYR A 114 11.52 -1.17 3.61
CA TYR A 114 10.28 -0.61 4.13
C TYR A 114 9.57 -1.61 5.05
N GLU A 115 8.73 -1.08 5.92
CA GLU A 115 7.80 -1.86 6.75
C GLU A 115 6.39 -1.35 6.52
N SER A 116 5.43 -2.25 6.35
CA SER A 116 4.02 -1.94 6.27
C SER A 116 3.27 -2.62 7.39
N ARG A 117 2.33 -1.89 7.99
CA ARG A 117 1.34 -2.41 8.92
C ARG A 117 -0.04 -2.13 8.34
N SER A 118 -0.83 -3.18 8.22
CA SER A 118 -2.23 -3.11 7.78
C SER A 118 -3.14 -3.57 8.90
N ASP A 119 -3.97 -2.67 9.41
CA ASP A 119 -5.02 -2.98 10.37
C ASP A 119 -6.35 -3.06 9.62
N THR A 120 -6.99 -4.24 9.68
CA THR A 120 -8.22 -4.53 8.94
C THR A 120 -9.35 -4.89 9.89
N GLU A 121 -10.53 -4.36 9.62
CA GLU A 121 -11.77 -4.67 10.33
C GLU A 121 -12.95 -4.75 9.36
N GLY A 122 -13.96 -5.56 9.69
CA GLY A 122 -15.14 -5.70 8.85
C GLY A 122 -15.95 -6.94 9.18
N THR A 123 -16.51 -7.56 8.14
CA THR A 123 -17.36 -8.74 8.24
C THR A 123 -16.97 -9.80 7.20
N ALA A 124 -17.07 -11.06 7.57
CA ALA A 124 -16.90 -12.21 6.68
C ALA A 124 -17.89 -13.30 7.06
N ALA A 125 -18.64 -13.83 6.08
CA ALA A 125 -19.69 -14.84 6.31
C ALA A 125 -20.64 -14.47 7.47
N GLY A 126 -21.03 -13.19 7.54
CA GLY A 126 -21.92 -12.65 8.57
C GLY A 126 -21.29 -12.45 9.96
N LYS A 127 -20.01 -12.74 10.15
CA LYS A 127 -19.31 -12.57 11.42
C LYS A 127 -18.38 -11.35 11.40
N PRO A 128 -18.29 -10.57 12.49
CA PRO A 128 -17.30 -9.51 12.59
C PRO A 128 -15.89 -10.12 12.63
N VAL A 129 -14.96 -9.48 11.93
CA VAL A 129 -13.55 -9.87 11.90
C VAL A 129 -12.64 -8.67 12.06
N LYS A 130 -11.48 -8.90 12.67
CA LYS A 130 -10.43 -7.91 12.84
C LYS A 130 -9.08 -8.59 12.89
N TRP A 131 -8.11 -8.05 12.15
CA TRP A 131 -6.74 -8.53 12.20
C TRP A 131 -5.73 -7.46 11.83
N THR A 132 -4.48 -7.76 12.17
CA THR A 132 -3.32 -6.99 11.74
C THR A 132 -2.45 -7.87 10.86
N GLU A 133 -1.95 -7.28 9.78
CA GLU A 133 -0.88 -7.82 8.95
C GLU A 133 0.34 -6.90 9.04
N THR A 134 1.53 -7.51 9.01
CA THR A 134 2.78 -6.79 8.80
C THR A 134 3.55 -7.33 7.61
N VAL A 135 4.21 -6.44 6.88
CA VAL A 135 5.14 -6.76 5.79
C VAL A 135 6.44 -6.03 6.05
N SER A 136 7.55 -6.75 6.10
CA SER A 136 8.90 -6.19 6.10
C SER A 136 9.55 -6.53 4.77
N ALA A 137 10.15 -5.54 4.12
CA ALA A 137 10.87 -5.73 2.88
C ALA A 137 12.27 -5.13 3.00
N LYS A 138 13.27 -5.86 2.52
CA LYS A 138 14.67 -5.42 2.52
C LYS A 138 15.37 -5.86 1.24
N ARG A 139 16.14 -4.96 0.63
CA ARG A 139 17.05 -5.30 -0.45
C ARG A 139 18.23 -6.09 0.08
N ILE A 140 18.46 -7.28 -0.46
CA ILE A 140 19.51 -8.22 -0.03
C ILE A 140 20.67 -8.33 -1.01
N GLY A 141 20.58 -7.70 -2.18
CA GLY A 141 21.67 -7.70 -3.16
C GLY A 141 21.22 -7.23 -4.54
N ASP A 142 22.10 -7.37 -5.52
CA ASP A 142 21.72 -7.25 -6.92
C ASP A 142 20.93 -8.49 -7.36
N CYS A 143 20.17 -8.37 -8.45
CA CYS A 143 19.58 -9.56 -9.05
C CYS A 143 20.69 -10.45 -9.64
N GLY A 144 20.52 -11.77 -9.53
CA GLY A 144 21.36 -12.71 -10.28
C GLY A 144 21.23 -12.48 -11.79
N LYS A 145 22.23 -12.97 -12.53
CA LYS A 145 22.15 -13.06 -14.00
C LYS A 145 21.08 -14.05 -14.44
#